data_AF-A0ABD1FBY4-F1
#
_entry.id   AF-A0ABD1FBY4-F1
#
_cell.length_a   1.000
_cell.length_b   1.000
_cell.length_c   1.000
_cell.angle_alpha   90.00
_cell.angle_beta   90.00
_cell.angle_gamma   90.00
#
_symmetry.space_group_name_H-M   'P 1'
#
loop_
_entity.id
_entity.type
_entity.pdbx_description
1 polymer ?
#
loop_
_entity_poly.entity_id
_entity_poly.type
_entity_poly.pdbx_seq_one_letter_code
_entity_poly.pdbx_strand_id
1 'polypeptide(L)'
;MQLIVVIFHSQIQLLQLLDKIKKFDRKISIENVDDEWVLKNLKIFGRHYLDIKSFHYNALKATHLYSTIYSIGGLILGISSLIAMFGYNASKGPALVTFFGYISVLYGLTAVVQEYEDTQKHLSRALYDLRWYLWDAKSQNFHLLLMGQMAEELKIPILFVIYADFELFKKFIRITYTAANCLVTFRRKNH
;
A
#
# COMPACT_ATOMS: atom_id res chain seq x y z
N MET A 1 -8.05 0.13 12.17
CA MET A 1 -8.70 1.36 11.67
C MET A 1 -7.70 2.49 11.40
N GLN A 2 -6.80 2.84 12.33
CA GLN A 2 -5.82 3.93 12.14
C GLN A 2 -4.87 3.74 10.95
N LEU A 3 -4.39 2.51 10.68
CA LEU A 3 -3.49 2.23 9.55
C LEU A 3 -4.14 2.52 8.18
N ILE A 4 -5.39 2.09 7.98
CA ILE A 4 -6.12 2.34 6.72
C ILE A 4 -6.30 3.85 6.51
N VAL A 5 -6.63 4.59 7.57
CA VAL A 5 -6.77 6.06 7.50
C VAL A 5 -5.45 6.73 7.11
N VAL A 6 -4.32 6.27 7.66
CA VAL A 6 -2.99 6.79 7.29
C VAL A 6 -2.68 6.54 5.82
N ILE A 7 -2.90 5.32 5.32
CA ILE A 7 -2.64 4.97 3.92
C ILE A 7 -3.54 5.79 2.99
N PHE A 8 -4.83 5.89 3.32
CA PHE A 8 -5.80 6.68 2.56
C PHE A 8 -5.45 8.17 2.54
N HIS A 9 -4.99 8.72 3.66
CA HIS A 9 -4.52 10.11 3.72
C HIS A 9 -3.31 10.35 2.81
N SER A 10 -2.30 9.47 2.87
CA SER A 10 -1.14 9.55 1.98
C SER A 10 -1.54 9.40 0.51
N GLN A 11 -2.49 8.50 0.19
CA GLN A 11 -3.02 8.33 -1.17
C GLN A 11 -3.67 9.61 -1.70
N ILE A 12 -4.51 10.28 -0.89
CA ILE A 12 -5.12 11.57 -1.26
C ILE A 12 -4.05 12.62 -1.55
N GLN A 13 -3.01 12.71 -0.73
CA GLN A 13 -1.93 13.67 -0.94
C GLN A 13 -1.15 13.38 -2.25
N LEU A 14 -0.92 12.11 -2.57
CA LEU A 14 -0.31 11.71 -3.84
C LEU A 14 -1.21 12.07 -5.03
N LEU A 15 -2.53 11.86 -4.94
CA LEU A 15 -3.48 12.27 -5.98
C LEU A 15 -3.49 13.79 -6.19
N GLN A 16 -3.46 14.57 -5.13
CA GLN A 16 -3.36 16.04 -5.22
C GLN A 16 -2.06 16.49 -5.88
N LEU A 17 -0.95 15.80 -5.60
CA LEU A 17 0.34 16.08 -6.24
C LEU A 17 0.31 15.69 -7.73
N LEU A 18 -0.27 14.55 -8.08
CA LEU A 18 -0.48 14.11 -9.46
C LEU A 18 -1.28 15.14 -10.26
N ASP A 19 -2.38 15.65 -9.70
CA ASP A 19 -3.18 16.70 -10.35
C ASP A 19 -2.39 17.99 -10.55
N LYS A 20 -1.54 18.38 -9.59
CA LYS A 20 -0.65 19.54 -9.73
C LYS A 20 0.36 19.35 -10.88
N ILE A 21 0.95 18.17 -11.00
CA ILE A 21 1.90 17.84 -12.09
C ILE A 21 1.19 17.86 -13.44
N LYS A 22 0.00 17.28 -13.56
CA LYS A 22 -0.79 17.33 -14.82
C LYS A 22 -1.16 18.75 -15.23
N LYS A 23 -1.52 19.61 -14.27
CA LYS A 23 -1.80 21.04 -14.53
C LYS A 23 -0.54 21.79 -14.97
N PHE A 24 0.60 21.47 -14.36
CA PHE A 24 1.90 22.02 -14.73
C PHE A 24 2.32 21.62 -16.15
N ASP A 25 2.19 20.35 -16.52
CA ASP A 25 2.50 19.87 -17.88
C ASP A 25 1.66 20.60 -18.94
N ARG A 26 0.34 20.70 -18.72
CA ARG A 26 -0.56 21.45 -19.59
C ARG A 26 -0.12 22.90 -19.76
N LYS A 27 0.29 23.56 -18.67
CA LYS A 27 0.73 24.95 -18.73
C LYS A 27 1.99 25.11 -19.57
N ILE A 28 2.99 24.26 -19.38
CA ILE A 28 4.24 24.26 -20.18
C ILE A 28 3.97 23.90 -21.66
N SER A 29 2.86 23.21 -21.96
CA SER A 29 2.49 22.88 -23.35
C SER A 29 1.85 24.00 -24.12
N ILE A 30 1.19 24.94 -23.43
CA ILE A 30 0.39 25.99 -24.05
C ILE A 30 1.13 27.34 -23.99
N GLU A 31 1.89 27.57 -22.92
CA GLU A 31 2.54 28.84 -22.65
C GLU A 31 4.06 28.73 -22.82
N ASN A 32 4.69 29.81 -23.26
CA ASN A 32 6.15 29.92 -23.25
C ASN A 32 6.58 30.34 -21.83
N VAL A 33 6.86 29.36 -20.98
CA VAL A 33 7.08 29.56 -19.54
C VAL A 33 8.56 29.77 -19.25
N ASP A 34 8.87 30.70 -18.36
CA ASP A 34 10.24 30.98 -17.92
C ASP A 34 10.85 29.82 -17.11
N ASP A 35 12.15 29.58 -17.31
CA ASP A 35 12.92 28.51 -16.68
C ASP A 35 12.95 28.65 -15.15
N GLU A 36 12.99 29.88 -14.62
CA GLU A 36 12.96 30.12 -13.18
C GLU A 36 11.63 29.66 -12.57
N TRP A 37 10.53 29.84 -13.30
CA TRP A 37 9.21 29.37 -12.90
C TRP A 37 9.13 27.84 -12.90
N VAL A 38 9.72 27.17 -13.91
CA VAL A 38 9.80 25.70 -14.00
C VAL A 38 10.52 25.15 -12.78
N LEU A 39 11.72 25.64 -12.49
CA LEU A 39 12.52 25.19 -11.34
C LEU A 39 11.81 25.40 -10.01
N LYS A 40 11.14 26.55 -9.85
CA LYS A 40 10.36 26.86 -8.63
C LYS A 40 9.25 25.84 -8.39
N ASN A 41 8.51 25.46 -9.43
CA ASN A 41 7.43 24.48 -9.31
C ASN A 41 7.96 23.07 -9.07
N LEU A 42 9.05 22.67 -9.74
CA LEU A 42 9.71 21.39 -9.47
C LEU A 42 10.14 21.28 -8.00
N LYS A 43 10.72 22.34 -7.42
CA LYS A 43 11.07 22.38 -5.99
C LYS A 43 9.85 22.23 -5.08
N ILE A 44 8.71 22.83 -5.44
CA ILE A 44 7.45 22.66 -4.71
C ILE A 44 6.98 21.21 -4.78
N PHE A 45 7.05 20.56 -5.95
CA PHE A 45 6.71 19.14 -6.09
C PHE A 45 7.61 18.25 -5.25
N GLY A 46 8.93 18.49 -5.31
CA GLY A 46 9.90 17.73 -4.53
C GLY A 46 9.69 17.88 -3.02
N ARG A 47 9.46 19.11 -2.53
CA ARG A 47 9.14 19.33 -1.11
C ARG A 47 7.87 18.60 -0.71
N HIS A 48 6.79 18.74 -1.49
CA HIS A 48 5.51 18.11 -1.17
C HIS A 48 5.63 16.58 -1.18
N TYR A 49 6.38 16.00 -2.12
CA TYR A 49 6.64 14.55 -2.14
C TYR A 49 7.44 14.09 -0.91
N LEU A 50 8.48 14.83 -0.50
CA LEU A 50 9.26 14.50 0.69
C LEU A 50 8.43 14.60 1.98
N ASP A 51 7.52 15.57 2.06
CA ASP A 51 6.59 15.70 3.19
C ASP A 51 5.64 14.50 3.27
N ILE A 52 5.09 14.06 2.12
CA ILE A 52 4.26 12.84 2.03
C ILE A 52 5.07 11.61 2.45
N LYS A 53 6.30 11.46 1.92
CA LYS A 53 7.22 10.36 2.25
C LYS A 53 7.51 10.33 3.75
N SER A 54 7.87 11.46 4.34
CA SER A 54 8.15 11.60 5.78
C SER A 54 6.94 11.27 6.64
N PHE A 55 5.76 11.83 6.31
CA PHE A 55 4.51 11.53 7.01
C PHE A 55 4.20 10.04 6.95
N HIS A 56 4.28 9.43 5.76
CA HIS A 56 4.02 8.02 5.54
C HIS A 56 4.93 7.13 6.41
N TYR A 57 6.24 7.36 6.38
CA TYR A 57 7.18 6.60 7.20
C TYR A 57 6.94 6.77 8.71
N ASN A 58 6.71 7.99 9.17
CA ASN A 58 6.49 8.27 10.59
C ASN A 58 5.18 7.65 11.10
N ALA A 59 4.11 7.79 10.33
CA ALA A 59 2.79 7.26 10.68
C ALA A 59 2.78 5.72 10.61
N LEU A 60 3.44 5.12 9.62
CA LEU A 60 3.61 3.68 9.56
C LEU A 60 4.45 3.15 10.71
N LYS A 61 5.57 3.80 11.05
CA LYS A 61 6.40 3.40 12.20
C LYS A 61 5.62 3.40 13.51
N ALA A 62 4.77 4.40 13.72
CA ALA A 62 3.91 4.49 14.91
C ALA A 62 2.80 3.42 14.94
N THR A 63 2.24 3.08 13.78
CA THR A 63 1.13 2.11 13.66
C THR A 63 1.60 0.66 13.48
N HIS A 64 2.87 0.44 13.16
CA HIS A 64 3.46 -0.87 12.84
C HIS A 64 3.31 -1.88 13.99
N LEU A 65 3.65 -1.49 15.22
CA LEU A 65 3.59 -2.38 16.39
C LEU A 65 2.16 -2.89 16.63
N TYR A 66 1.18 -1.97 16.58
CA TYR A 66 -0.24 -2.31 16.74
C TYR A 66 -0.75 -3.20 15.59
N SER A 67 -0.41 -2.86 14.35
CA SER A 67 -0.84 -3.65 13.19
C SER A 67 -0.27 -5.07 13.19
N THR A 68 0.97 -5.24 13.65
CA THR A 68 1.63 -6.55 13.78
C THR A 68 0.91 -7.41 14.81
N ILE A 69 0.66 -6.86 16.00
CA ILE A 69 -0.02 -7.58 17.09
C ILE A 69 -1.44 -7.98 16.67
N TYR A 70 -2.20 -7.08 16.04
CA TYR A 70 -3.55 -7.37 15.56
C TYR A 70 -3.55 -8.40 14.41
N SER A 71 -2.58 -8.33 13.50
CA SER A 71 -2.51 -9.25 12.35
C SER A 71 -2.13 -10.66 12.79
N ILE A 72 -1.17 -10.79 13.71
CA ILE A 72 -0.77 -12.08 14.31
C ILE A 72 -1.88 -12.62 15.20
N GLY A 73 -2.47 -11.79 16.07
CA GLY A 73 -3.58 -12.19 16.93
C GLY A 73 -4.79 -12.65 16.13
N GLY A 74 -5.17 -11.88 15.10
CA GLY A 74 -6.25 -12.24 14.17
C GLY A 74 -5.96 -13.51 13.38
N LEU A 75 -4.71 -13.72 12.95
CA LEU A 75 -4.27 -14.94 12.29
C LEU A 75 -4.46 -16.16 13.21
N ILE A 76 -3.94 -16.08 14.43
CA ILE A 76 -4.03 -17.16 15.42
C ILE A 76 -5.49 -17.45 15.75
N LEU A 77 -6.32 -16.43 15.96
CA LEU A 77 -7.75 -16.59 16.22
C LEU A 77 -8.48 -17.20 15.01
N GLY A 78 -8.16 -16.75 13.79
CA GLY A 78 -8.73 -17.29 12.55
C GLY A 78 -8.41 -18.78 12.36
N ILE A 79 -7.14 -19.16 12.52
CA ILE A 79 -6.71 -20.57 12.44
C ILE A 79 -7.31 -21.39 13.60
N SER A 80 -7.29 -20.86 14.83
CA SER A 80 -7.84 -21.56 15.99
C SER A 80 -9.34 -21.79 15.85
N SER A 81 -10.08 -20.84 15.26
CA SER A 81 -11.50 -21.00 14.98
C SER A 81 -11.77 -22.11 13.95
N LEU A 82 -10.97 -22.21 12.90
CA LEU A 82 -11.03 -23.31 11.93
C LEU A 82 -10.75 -24.67 12.59
N ILE A 83 -9.76 -24.75 13.48
CA ILE A 83 -9.48 -25.98 14.25
C ILE A 83 -10.65 -26.34 15.16
N ALA A 84 -11.22 -25.35 15.85
CA ALA A 84 -12.36 -25.56 16.75
C ALA A 84 -13.59 -26.14 16.03
N MET A 85 -13.81 -25.86 14.74
CA MET A 85 -14.91 -26.46 13.95
C MET A 85 -14.85 -27.99 13.85
N PHE A 86 -13.69 -28.60 14.12
CA PHE A 86 -13.50 -30.04 14.07
C PHE A 86 -13.71 -30.75 15.42
N GLY A 87 -13.96 -29.99 16.51
CA GLY A 87 -14.27 -30.54 17.83
C GLY A 87 -15.65 -31.23 17.91
N TYR A 88 -15.79 -32.16 18.87
CA TYR A 88 -17.08 -32.77 19.20
C TYR A 88 -18.03 -31.69 19.74
N ASN A 89 -19.22 -31.55 19.16
CA ASN A 89 -20.23 -30.50 19.45
C ASN A 89 -19.85 -29.04 19.11
N ALA A 90 -18.87 -28.82 18.24
CA ALA A 90 -18.47 -27.46 17.86
C ALA A 90 -19.53 -26.71 17.02
N SER A 91 -19.85 -25.47 17.41
CA SER A 91 -20.70 -24.58 16.61
C SER A 91 -19.91 -24.06 15.40
N LYS A 92 -20.28 -24.53 14.21
CA LYS A 92 -19.59 -24.18 12.94
C LYS A 92 -19.79 -22.72 12.52
N GLY A 93 -20.93 -22.12 12.87
CA GLY A 93 -21.30 -20.75 12.46
C GLY A 93 -20.32 -19.69 12.98
N PRO A 94 -20.14 -19.54 14.31
CA PRO A 94 -19.24 -18.54 14.87
C PRO A 94 -17.80 -18.64 14.36
N ALA A 95 -17.28 -19.86 14.18
CA ALA A 95 -15.94 -20.07 13.66
C ALA A 95 -15.78 -19.60 12.20
N LEU A 96 -16.77 -19.87 11.34
CA LEU A 96 -16.78 -19.34 9.97
C LEU A 96 -16.86 -17.81 9.98
N VAL A 97 -17.69 -17.22 10.84
CA VAL A 97 -17.83 -15.76 10.95
C VAL A 97 -16.49 -15.12 11.38
N THR A 98 -15.80 -15.68 12.38
CA THR A 98 -14.48 -15.18 12.80
C THR A 98 -13.45 -15.30 11.68
N PHE A 99 -13.43 -16.43 10.96
CA PHE A 99 -12.51 -16.65 9.87
C PHE A 99 -12.76 -15.70 8.69
N PHE A 100 -14.00 -15.58 8.21
CA PHE A 100 -14.35 -14.65 7.12
C PHE A 100 -14.16 -13.20 7.53
N GLY A 101 -14.43 -12.85 8.79
CA GLY A 101 -14.15 -11.53 9.35
C GLY A 101 -12.67 -11.19 9.25
N TYR A 102 -11.78 -12.10 9.63
CA TYR A 102 -10.34 -11.91 9.49
C TYR A 102 -9.90 -11.76 8.02
N ILE A 103 -10.36 -12.64 7.12
CA ILE A 103 -10.04 -12.56 5.69
C ILE A 103 -10.50 -11.23 5.08
N SER A 104 -11.66 -10.73 5.49
CA SER A 104 -12.21 -9.46 4.99
C SER A 104 -11.36 -8.27 5.41
N VAL A 105 -10.87 -8.26 6.65
CA VAL A 105 -9.95 -7.22 7.15
C VAL A 105 -8.61 -7.28 6.41
N LEU A 106 -8.06 -8.48 6.22
CA LEU A 106 -6.80 -8.66 5.51
C LEU A 106 -6.91 -8.23 4.04
N TYR A 107 -8.00 -8.61 3.37
CA TYR A 107 -8.31 -8.17 2.01
C TYR A 107 -8.39 -6.65 1.92
N GLY A 108 -9.18 -6.01 2.78
CA GLY A 108 -9.35 -4.56 2.79
C GLY A 108 -8.04 -3.81 2.97
N LEU A 109 -7.15 -4.31 3.85
CA LEU A 109 -5.82 -3.74 4.01
C LEU A 109 -4.98 -3.88 2.74
N THR A 110 -4.96 -5.07 2.12
CA THR A 110 -4.18 -5.28 0.88
C THR A 110 -4.70 -4.50 -0.30
N ALA A 111 -6.02 -4.31 -0.41
CA ALA A 111 -6.62 -3.51 -1.48
C ALA A 111 -6.21 -2.03 -1.36
N VAL A 112 -6.28 -1.47 -0.16
CA VAL A 112 -5.89 -0.07 0.10
C VAL A 112 -4.39 0.15 -0.15
N VAL A 113 -3.55 -0.82 0.23
CA VAL A 113 -2.11 -0.81 -0.09
C VAL A 113 -1.88 -0.82 -1.60
N GLN A 114 -2.57 -1.70 -2.32
CA GLN A 114 -2.42 -1.82 -3.76
C GLN A 114 -2.79 -0.51 -4.48
N GLU A 115 -3.92 0.10 -4.11
CA GLU A 115 -4.35 1.38 -4.68
C GLU A 115 -3.34 2.51 -4.40
N TYR A 116 -2.72 2.50 -3.21
CA TYR A 116 -1.66 3.44 -2.85
C TYR A 116 -0.43 3.27 -3.75
N GLU A 117 0.05 2.03 -3.93
CA GLU A 117 1.19 1.73 -4.82
C GLU A 117 0.90 2.10 -6.28
N ASP A 118 -0.30 1.81 -6.76
CA ASP A 118 -0.73 2.17 -8.11
C ASP A 118 -0.77 3.70 -8.30
N THR A 119 -1.21 4.44 -7.27
CA THR A 119 -1.17 5.91 -7.26
C THR A 119 0.27 6.43 -7.31
N GLN A 120 1.20 5.83 -6.55
CA GLN A 120 2.61 6.19 -6.59
C GLN A 120 3.22 5.94 -7.98
N LYS A 121 2.90 4.80 -8.61
CA LYS A 121 3.33 4.48 -9.98
C LYS A 121 2.81 5.49 -10.99
N HIS A 122 1.53 5.90 -10.90
CA HIS A 122 0.97 6.93 -11.75
C HIS A 122 1.64 8.29 -11.55
N LEU A 123 1.98 8.65 -10.32
CA LEU A 123 2.72 9.87 -10.01
C LEU A 123 4.11 9.87 -10.65
N SER A 124 4.85 8.76 -10.50
CA SER A 124 6.17 8.61 -11.11
C SER A 124 6.12 8.70 -12.64
N ARG A 125 5.15 8.03 -13.28
CA ARG A 125 4.93 8.14 -14.73
C ARG A 125 4.61 9.57 -15.16
N ALA A 126 3.71 10.24 -14.46
CA ALA A 126 3.33 11.61 -14.79
C ALA A 126 4.50 12.60 -14.68
N LEU A 127 5.45 12.36 -13.77
CA LEU A 127 6.69 13.14 -13.72
C LEU A 127 7.63 12.78 -14.87
N TYR A 128 7.83 11.49 -15.14
CA TYR A 128 8.68 11.02 -16.23
C TYR A 128 8.24 11.56 -17.60
N ASP A 129 6.93 11.60 -17.85
CA ASP A 129 6.32 12.01 -19.10
C ASP A 129 6.39 13.53 -19.35
N LEU A 130 6.85 14.31 -18.37
CA LEU A 130 7.12 15.72 -18.58
C LEU A 130 8.18 15.89 -19.68
N ARG A 131 8.06 16.95 -20.49
CA ARG A 131 9.05 17.28 -21.53
C ARG A 131 10.32 17.90 -20.94
N TRP A 132 10.91 17.23 -19.95
CA TRP A 132 11.98 17.73 -19.10
C TRP A 132 13.29 17.99 -19.87
N TYR A 133 13.50 17.29 -20.97
CA TYR A 133 14.63 17.46 -21.88
C TYR A 133 14.65 18.81 -22.61
N LEU A 134 13.55 19.58 -22.55
CA LEU A 134 13.47 20.93 -23.11
C LEU A 134 13.82 22.03 -22.11
N TRP A 135 13.97 21.71 -20.83
CA TRP A 135 14.22 22.71 -19.78
C TRP A 135 15.71 23.04 -19.65
N ASP A 136 16.02 24.11 -18.92
CA ASP A 136 17.40 24.45 -18.56
C ASP A 136 18.09 23.34 -17.74
N ALA A 137 19.42 23.34 -17.76
CA ALA A 137 20.24 22.32 -17.10
C ALA A 137 19.96 22.20 -15.59
N LYS A 138 19.59 23.31 -14.90
CA LYS A 138 19.28 23.26 -13.46
C LYS A 138 17.96 22.53 -13.20
N SER A 139 16.92 22.80 -13.99
CA SER A 139 15.64 22.11 -13.88
C SER A 139 15.75 20.64 -14.24
N GLN A 140 16.52 20.30 -15.28
CA GLN A 140 16.80 18.91 -15.64
C GLN A 140 17.47 18.15 -14.48
N ASN A 141 18.54 18.71 -13.90
CA ASN A 141 19.23 18.09 -12.77
C ASN A 141 18.30 17.87 -11.57
N PHE A 142 17.49 18.86 -11.22
CA PHE A 142 16.53 18.71 -10.12
C PHE A 142 15.45 17.66 -10.42
N HIS A 143 14.95 17.64 -11.65
CA HIS A 143 13.98 16.64 -12.10
C HIS A 143 14.53 15.21 -11.98
N LEU A 144 15.76 14.98 -12.42
CA LEU A 144 16.42 13.67 -12.29
C LEU A 144 16.60 13.24 -10.83
N LEU A 145 16.95 14.18 -9.94
CA LEU A 145 17.02 13.91 -8.50
C LEU A 145 15.65 13.52 -7.93
N LEU A 146 14.59 14.24 -8.32
CA LEU A 146 13.23 13.94 -7.89
C LEU A 146 12.77 12.56 -8.38
N MET A 147 13.05 12.22 -9.64
CA MET A 147 12.79 10.90 -10.21
C MET A 147 13.55 9.80 -9.46
N GLY A 148 14.81 10.04 -9.11
CA GLY A 148 15.61 9.12 -8.29
C GLY A 148 14.97 8.86 -6.92
N GLN A 149 14.47 9.90 -6.25
CA GLN A 149 13.75 9.76 -4.97
C GLN A 149 12.41 9.04 -5.08
N MET A 150 11.79 9.07 -6.26
CA MET A 150 10.52 8.38 -6.54
C MET A 150 10.68 6.94 -7.00
N ALA A 151 11.86 6.56 -7.49
CA ALA A 151 12.18 5.19 -7.85
C ALA A 151 12.21 4.25 -6.63
N GLU A 152 12.46 4.78 -5.43
CA GLU A 152 12.27 4.05 -4.18
C GLU A 152 10.78 3.88 -3.88
N GLU A 153 10.26 2.68 -4.11
CA GLU A 153 8.87 2.33 -3.76
C GLU A 153 8.61 2.55 -2.27
N LEU A 154 7.50 3.23 -1.95
CA LEU A 154 7.07 3.42 -0.57
C LEU A 154 6.35 2.14 -0.11
N LYS A 155 7.10 1.27 0.55
CA LYS A 155 6.58 -0.03 0.99
C LYS A 155 5.86 0.08 2.33
N ILE A 156 4.75 -0.64 2.46
CA ILE A 156 3.97 -0.74 3.70
C ILE A 156 4.35 -2.05 4.42
N PRO A 157 5.10 -2.00 5.54
CA PRO A 157 5.42 -3.20 6.30
C PRO A 157 4.20 -3.68 7.10
N ILE A 158 3.85 -4.97 7.00
CA ILE A 158 2.79 -5.63 7.80
C ILE A 158 3.39 -6.40 8.98
N LEU A 159 4.53 -7.04 8.75
CA LEU A 159 5.34 -7.77 9.73
C LEU A 159 6.79 -7.31 9.53
N PHE A 160 7.64 -7.36 10.56
CA PHE A 160 9.04 -6.89 10.55
C PHE A 160 9.90 -7.29 9.32
N VAL A 161 9.46 -8.26 8.52
CA VAL A 161 10.15 -8.76 7.32
C VAL A 161 9.22 -8.85 6.08
N ILE A 162 7.90 -8.64 6.23
CA ILE A 162 6.92 -8.90 5.17
C ILE A 162 6.15 -7.61 4.83
N TYR A 163 6.23 -7.23 3.56
CA TYR A 163 5.50 -6.10 3.00
C TYR A 163 4.07 -6.51 2.63
N ALA A 164 3.14 -5.59 2.80
CA ALA A 164 1.80 -5.72 2.27
C ALA A 164 1.89 -5.80 0.75
N ASP A 165 1.56 -6.96 0.17
CA ASP A 165 1.24 -7.04 -1.24
C ASP A 165 0.04 -7.99 -1.44
N PHE A 166 -0.63 -7.84 -2.58
CA PHE A 166 -1.79 -8.66 -2.91
C PHE A 166 -1.41 -10.15 -3.14
N GLU A 167 -0.17 -10.43 -3.51
CA GLU A 167 0.35 -11.79 -3.68
C GLU A 167 0.48 -12.55 -2.36
N LEU A 168 0.82 -11.85 -1.27
CA LEU A 168 0.88 -12.36 0.08
C LEU A 168 -0.52 -12.77 0.54
N PHE A 169 -1.54 -11.97 0.25
CA PHE A 169 -2.93 -12.31 0.53
C PHE A 169 -3.37 -13.58 -0.22
N LYS A 170 -3.05 -13.70 -1.51
CA LYS A 170 -3.33 -14.92 -2.29
C LYS A 170 -2.63 -16.14 -1.71
N LYS A 171 -1.34 -16.02 -1.37
CA LYS A 171 -0.57 -17.08 -0.71
C LYS A 171 -1.21 -17.48 0.61
N PHE A 172 -1.66 -16.50 1.40
CA PHE A 172 -2.33 -16.72 2.66
C PHE A 172 -3.62 -17.54 2.49
N ILE A 173 -4.53 -17.10 1.60
CA ILE A 173 -5.76 -17.85 1.29
C ILE A 173 -5.44 -19.29 0.87
N ARG A 174 -4.43 -19.47 0.01
CA ARG A 174 -4.04 -20.79 -0.48
C ARG A 174 -3.54 -21.70 0.64
N ILE A 175 -2.72 -21.17 1.56
CA ILE A 175 -2.22 -21.90 2.73
C ILE A 175 -3.38 -22.29 3.63
N THR A 176 -4.29 -21.37 3.94
CA THR A 176 -5.43 -21.66 4.81
C THR A 176 -6.38 -22.68 4.20
N TYR A 177 -6.67 -22.57 2.90
CA TYR A 177 -7.47 -23.55 2.17
C TYR A 177 -6.82 -24.94 2.19
N THR A 178 -5.51 -25.01 1.96
CA THR A 178 -4.75 -26.27 2.00
C THR A 178 -4.80 -26.89 3.40
N ALA A 179 -4.58 -26.09 4.45
CA ALA A 179 -4.66 -26.55 5.83
C ALA A 179 -6.05 -27.08 6.20
N ALA A 180 -7.11 -26.37 5.78
CA ALA A 180 -8.49 -26.82 6.00
C ALA A 180 -8.77 -28.17 5.29
N ASN A 181 -8.34 -28.33 4.04
CA ASN A 181 -8.49 -29.59 3.30
C ASN A 181 -7.72 -30.74 3.96
N CYS A 182 -6.52 -30.50 4.47
CA CYS A 182 -5.76 -31.49 5.23
C CYS A 182 -6.55 -31.93 6.48
N LEU A 183 -7.08 -30.99 7.26
CA LEU A 183 -7.88 -31.28 8.47
C LEU A 183 -9.14 -32.09 8.16
N VAL A 184 -9.87 -31.75 7.08
CA VAL A 184 -11.03 -32.52 6.61
C VAL A 184 -10.64 -33.95 6.23
N THR A 185 -9.52 -34.11 5.52
CA THR A 185 -9.03 -35.41 5.05
C THR A 185 -8.60 -36.30 6.22
N PHE A 186 -7.90 -35.75 7.22
CA PHE A 186 -7.54 -36.47 8.44
C PHE A 186 -8.77 -36.95 9.22
N ARG A 187 -9.80 -36.10 9.36
CA ARG A 187 -11.04 -36.51 10.03
C ARG A 187 -11.77 -37.64 9.32
N ARG A 188 -11.80 -37.63 7.98
CA ARG A 188 -12.43 -38.70 7.17
C ARG A 188 -11.72 -40.05 7.26
N LYS A 189 -10.43 -40.09 7.58
CA LYS A 189 -9.66 -41.34 7.73
C LYS A 189 -9.77 -41.97 9.13
N ASN A 190 -10.15 -41.17 10.13
CA ASN A 190 -10.24 -41.61 11.54
C ASN A 190 -11.67 -41.93 12.00
N HIS A 191 -12.64 -41.91 11.07
CA HIS A 191 -14.03 -42.37 11.24
C HIS A 191 -14.31 -43.44 10.19
#